data_AF-A7IKW3-F1
#
_entry.id   AF-A7IKW3-F1
#
_cell.length_a   1.000
_cell.length_b   1.000
_cell.length_c   1.000
_cell.angle_alpha   90.00
_cell.angle_beta   90.00
_cell.angle_gamma   90.00
#
_symmetry.space_group_name_H-M   'P 1'
#
loop_
_entity.id
_entity.type
_entity.pdbx_description
1 polymer ?
#
loop_
_entity_poly.entity_id
_entity_poly.type
_entity_poly.pdbx_seq_one_letter_code
_entity_poly.pdbx_strand_id
1 'polypeptide(L)'
;MLNKSLLMRRAWSLLRQSMAPYTRPTFAAHLRQAWEEARNAPVTPWDVLQRYVSVPRGCHRAEVIRRAEHALNAARITAARYRNAPEPRDAYAARKRSADLQRLNALELIVRDEKAAAGIAATYTARRDGTGFVLKRNGVQFGRLTGPAGALTFTTTDAALAERAGTTFASWEDFPAMLAKVRAADEALRLSRIA
;
A
#
# COMPACT_ATOMS: atom_id res chain seq x y z
N MET A 1 -13.15 -9.00 -8.04
CA MET A 1 -13.84 -9.07 -9.35
C MET A 1 -14.68 -7.82 -9.60
N LEU A 2 -14.56 -7.19 -10.77
CA LEU A 2 -15.39 -6.03 -11.17
C LEU A 2 -16.82 -6.48 -11.46
N ASN A 3 -17.81 -5.89 -10.77
CA ASN A 3 -19.22 -6.26 -10.94
C ASN A 3 -19.73 -5.77 -12.31
N LYS A 4 -20.03 -6.71 -13.22
CA LYS A 4 -20.54 -6.41 -14.57
C LYS A 4 -21.78 -5.51 -14.56
N SER A 5 -22.67 -5.67 -13.58
CA SER A 5 -23.88 -4.86 -13.47
C SER A 5 -23.60 -3.40 -13.13
N LEU A 6 -22.51 -3.12 -12.40
CA LEU A 6 -22.10 -1.74 -12.06
C LEU A 6 -21.44 -1.07 -13.26
N LEU A 7 -20.60 -1.80 -14.01
CA LEU A 7 -20.02 -1.32 -15.26
C LEU A 7 -21.10 -0.95 -16.29
N MET A 8 -22.08 -1.82 -16.49
CA MET A 8 -23.20 -1.55 -17.40
C MET A 8 -24.03 -0.34 -16.95
N ARG A 9 -24.35 -0.24 -15.65
CA ARG A 9 -25.06 0.93 -15.09
C ARG A 9 -24.29 2.22 -15.32
N ARG A 10 -22.96 2.20 -15.14
CA ARG A 10 -22.11 3.38 -15.37
C ARG A 10 -22.05 3.76 -16.85
N ALA A 11 -21.89 2.81 -17.77
CA ALA A 11 -21.90 3.07 -19.21
C ALA A 11 -23.22 3.71 -19.68
N TRP A 12 -24.36 3.21 -19.19
CA TRP A 12 -25.67 3.81 -19.46
C TRP A 12 -25.86 5.19 -18.84
N SER A 13 -25.24 5.45 -17.68
CA SER A 13 -25.24 6.79 -17.09
C SER A 13 -24.44 7.77 -17.95
N LEU A 14 -23.27 7.37 -18.45
CA LEU A 14 -22.42 8.19 -19.31
C LEU A 14 -23.10 8.53 -20.64
N LEU A 15 -23.76 7.55 -21.27
CA LEU A 15 -24.53 7.80 -22.50
C LEU A 15 -25.69 8.77 -22.26
N ARG A 16 -26.40 8.65 -21.14
CA ARG A 16 -27.48 9.60 -20.79
C ARG A 16 -26.95 11.00 -20.53
N GLN A 17 -25.78 11.12 -19.91
CA GLN A 17 -25.12 12.41 -19.65
C GLN A 17 -24.60 13.08 -20.93
N SER A 18 -24.15 12.31 -21.91
CA SER A 18 -23.69 12.87 -23.19
C SER A 18 -24.82 13.38 -24.08
N MET A 19 -26.08 13.06 -23.76
CA MET A 19 -27.28 13.34 -24.55
C MET A 19 -27.20 12.85 -26.00
N ALA A 20 -26.24 11.97 -26.31
CA ALA A 20 -26.06 11.42 -27.64
C ALA A 20 -27.13 10.34 -27.90
N PRO A 21 -27.62 10.21 -29.15
CA PRO A 21 -28.48 9.10 -29.51
C PRO A 21 -27.75 7.77 -29.30
N TYR A 22 -28.51 6.72 -28.96
CA TYR A 22 -27.93 5.40 -28.82
C TYR A 22 -27.41 4.90 -30.16
N THR A 23 -26.12 4.62 -30.20
CA THR A 23 -25.51 3.77 -31.24
C THR A 23 -24.61 2.74 -30.57
N ARG A 24 -24.46 1.56 -31.18
CA ARG A 24 -23.55 0.53 -30.69
C ARG A 24 -22.11 1.07 -30.50
N PRO A 25 -21.52 1.82 -31.45
CA PRO A 25 -20.19 2.42 -31.26
C PRO A 25 -20.11 3.41 -30.10
N THR A 26 -21.09 4.31 -29.96
CA THR A 26 -21.10 5.31 -28.87
C THR A 26 -21.23 4.64 -27.51
N PHE A 27 -22.12 3.66 -27.37
CA PHE A 27 -22.25 2.90 -26.13
C PHE A 27 -20.99 2.09 -25.81
N ALA A 28 -20.35 1.48 -26.81
CA ALA A 28 -19.09 0.78 -26.63
C ALA A 28 -17.97 1.72 -26.15
N ALA A 29 -17.91 2.96 -26.63
CA ALA A 29 -16.97 3.96 -26.14
C ALA A 29 -17.20 4.29 -24.65
N HIS A 30 -18.46 4.53 -24.25
CA HIS A 30 -18.81 4.76 -22.84
C HIS A 30 -18.57 3.54 -21.95
N LEU A 31 -18.71 2.32 -22.50
CA LEU A 31 -18.37 1.09 -21.78
C LEU A 31 -16.87 0.97 -21.52
N ARG A 32 -16.02 1.33 -22.51
CA ARG A 32 -14.57 1.39 -22.32
C ARG A 32 -14.20 2.43 -21.27
N GLN A 33 -14.80 3.61 -21.33
CA GLN A 33 -14.60 4.65 -20.32
C GLN A 33 -15.00 4.17 -18.92
N ALA A 34 -16.18 3.57 -18.76
CA ALA A 34 -16.62 3.02 -17.48
C ALA A 34 -15.68 1.92 -16.96
N TRP A 35 -15.13 1.10 -17.86
CA TRP A 35 -14.14 0.09 -17.51
C TRP A 35 -12.82 0.71 -17.05
N GLU A 36 -12.32 1.74 -17.74
CA GLU A 36 -11.12 2.48 -17.33
C GLU A 36 -11.31 3.18 -15.98
N GLU A 37 -12.44 3.85 -15.77
CA GLU A 37 -12.80 4.47 -14.48
C GLU A 37 -12.76 3.43 -13.36
N ALA A 38 -13.37 2.27 -13.58
CA ALA A 38 -13.46 1.23 -12.56
C ALA A 38 -12.12 0.51 -12.32
N ARG A 39 -11.31 0.30 -13.37
CA ARG A 39 -9.95 -0.24 -13.26
C ARG A 39 -9.04 0.70 -12.47
N ASN A 40 -9.22 2.00 -12.65
CA ASN A 40 -8.43 3.06 -12.01
C ASN A 40 -9.06 3.59 -10.72
N ALA A 41 -10.14 2.99 -10.23
CA ALA A 41 -10.74 3.38 -8.96
C ALA A 41 -9.81 3.03 -7.78
N PRO A 42 -9.63 3.91 -6.79
CA PRO A 42 -8.88 3.58 -5.58
C PRO A 42 -9.45 2.34 -4.89
N VAL A 43 -8.59 1.49 -4.33
CA VAL A 43 -9.03 0.34 -3.51
C VAL A 43 -9.35 0.76 -2.07
N THR A 44 -8.77 1.85 -1.62
CA THR A 44 -8.97 2.42 -0.30
C THR A 44 -10.35 3.09 -0.24
N PRO A 45 -11.15 2.81 0.81
CA PRO A 45 -12.43 3.48 1.02
C PRO A 45 -12.30 5.01 1.05
N TRP A 46 -13.30 5.69 0.48
CA TRP A 46 -13.25 7.15 0.31
C TRP A 46 -13.19 7.90 1.64
N ASP A 47 -13.85 7.43 2.69
CA ASP A 47 -13.82 8.00 4.04
C ASP A 47 -12.41 8.01 4.64
N VAL A 48 -11.66 6.93 4.42
CA VAL A 48 -10.25 6.81 4.82
C VAL A 48 -9.39 7.78 4.00
N LEU A 49 -9.58 7.80 2.68
CA LEU A 49 -8.85 8.73 1.80
C LEU A 49 -9.13 10.19 2.13
N GLN A 50 -10.36 10.55 2.46
CA GLN A 50 -10.75 11.89 2.87
C GLN A 50 -10.09 12.28 4.20
N ARG A 51 -10.01 11.36 5.16
CA ARG A 51 -9.41 11.60 6.48
C ARG A 51 -7.89 11.78 6.43
N TYR A 52 -7.19 10.97 5.64
CA TYR A 52 -5.72 10.94 5.66
C TYR A 52 -5.06 11.69 4.51
N VAL A 53 -5.65 11.65 3.31
CA VAL A 53 -5.05 12.19 2.08
C VAL A 53 -5.80 13.43 1.57
N SER A 54 -7.06 13.63 1.98
CA SER A 54 -7.92 14.75 1.56
C SER A 54 -8.10 14.83 0.04
N VAL A 55 -8.65 13.76 -0.55
CA VAL A 55 -8.89 13.67 -2.00
C VAL A 55 -10.37 13.87 -2.37
N PRO A 56 -10.68 14.58 -3.48
CA PRO A 56 -12.04 14.67 -3.98
C PRO A 56 -12.65 13.29 -4.25
N ARG A 57 -13.96 13.18 -4.09
CA ARG A 57 -14.69 11.95 -4.44
C ARG A 57 -14.59 11.70 -5.95
N GLY A 58 -14.33 10.45 -6.34
CA GLY A 58 -14.11 10.08 -7.75
C GLY A 58 -12.68 10.29 -8.26
N CYS A 59 -11.74 10.64 -7.39
CA CYS A 59 -10.31 10.69 -7.71
C CYS A 59 -9.80 9.34 -8.24
N HIS A 60 -8.99 9.38 -9.30
CA HIS A 60 -8.32 8.19 -9.84
C HIS A 60 -7.17 7.72 -8.93
N ARG A 61 -6.90 6.42 -8.94
CA ARG A 61 -5.83 5.76 -8.15
C ARG A 61 -4.48 6.45 -8.29
N ALA A 62 -4.07 6.85 -9.50
CA ALA A 62 -2.79 7.52 -9.72
C ALA A 62 -2.68 8.84 -8.94
N GLU A 63 -3.76 9.62 -8.91
CA GLU A 63 -3.83 10.87 -8.17
C GLU A 63 -3.87 10.62 -6.65
N VAL A 64 -4.57 9.56 -6.21
CA VAL A 64 -4.52 9.11 -4.81
C VAL A 64 -3.11 8.74 -4.39
N ILE A 65 -2.39 7.93 -5.18
CA ILE A 65 -1.01 7.53 -4.90
C ILE A 65 -0.13 8.77 -4.78
N ARG A 66 -0.17 9.66 -5.79
CA ARG A 66 0.64 10.88 -5.82
C ARG A 66 0.44 11.75 -4.56
N ARG A 67 -0.82 11.98 -4.16
CA ARG A 67 -1.13 12.77 -2.96
C ARG A 67 -0.76 12.04 -1.67
N ALA A 68 -1.03 10.74 -1.59
CA ALA A 68 -0.70 9.92 -0.44
C ALA A 68 0.81 9.84 -0.21
N GLU A 69 1.62 9.76 -1.27
CA GLU A 69 3.08 9.82 -1.20
C GLU A 69 3.59 11.17 -0.70
N HIS A 70 3.00 12.26 -1.19
CA HIS A 70 3.34 13.60 -0.71
C HIS A 70 3.02 13.76 0.78
N ALA A 71 1.82 13.34 1.20
CA ALA A 71 1.41 13.34 2.60
C ALA A 71 2.28 12.43 3.46
N LEU A 72 2.67 11.26 2.94
CA LEU A 72 3.56 10.30 3.60
C LEU A 72 4.94 10.90 3.84
N ASN A 73 5.50 11.62 2.86
CA ASN A 73 6.78 12.30 3.03
C ASN A 73 6.71 13.37 4.14
N ALA A 74 5.64 14.17 4.18
CA ALA A 74 5.43 15.13 5.26
C ALA A 74 5.32 14.43 6.63
N ALA A 75 4.55 13.34 6.72
CA ALA A 75 4.40 12.57 7.96
C ALA A 75 5.73 11.94 8.42
N ARG A 76 6.57 11.46 7.49
CA ARG A 76 7.91 10.93 7.79
C ARG A 76 8.82 11.99 8.39
N ILE A 77 8.80 13.21 7.84
CA ILE A 77 9.58 14.32 8.37
C ILE A 77 9.12 14.66 9.80
N THR A 78 7.80 14.72 10.05
CA THR A 78 7.25 14.97 11.39
C THR A 78 7.66 13.86 12.36
N ALA A 79 7.49 12.59 11.97
CA ALA A 79 7.84 11.45 12.82
C ALA A 79 9.34 11.34 13.11
N ALA A 80 10.20 11.77 12.17
CA ALA A 80 11.65 11.79 12.38
C ALA A 80 12.07 12.68 13.56
N ARG A 81 11.31 13.75 13.85
CA ARG A 81 11.53 14.61 15.03
C ARG A 81 11.37 13.86 16.34
N TYR A 82 10.62 12.76 16.33
CA TYR A 82 10.36 11.95 17.51
C TYR A 82 11.42 10.89 17.78
N ARG A 83 12.34 10.62 16.85
CA ARG A 83 13.28 9.50 16.95
C ARG A 83 14.16 9.57 18.21
N ASN A 84 14.62 10.77 18.57
CA ASN A 84 15.47 11.02 19.74
C ASN A 84 14.87 12.05 20.70
N ALA A 85 13.59 12.41 20.52
CA ALA A 85 12.98 13.40 21.40
C ALA A 85 12.68 12.77 22.77
N PRO A 86 12.92 13.51 23.87
CA PRO A 86 12.65 13.06 25.23
C PRO A 86 11.17 12.71 25.41
N GLU A 87 10.82 12.16 26.58
CA GLU A 87 9.43 11.88 26.90
C GLU A 87 8.56 13.14 26.76
N PRO A 88 7.29 12.98 26.34
CA PRO A 88 6.40 14.12 26.23
C PRO A 88 6.24 14.80 27.59
N ARG A 89 6.45 16.12 27.64
CA ARG A 89 6.34 16.93 28.87
C ARG A 89 4.95 16.87 29.54
N ASP A 90 3.91 16.57 28.77
CA ASP A 90 2.51 16.57 29.20
C ASP A 90 1.67 15.57 28.37
N ALA A 91 0.47 15.25 28.88
CA ALA A 91 -0.44 14.30 28.24
C ALA A 91 -0.91 14.75 26.84
N TYR A 92 -0.96 16.06 26.59
CA TYR A 92 -1.36 16.60 25.30
C TYR A 92 -0.28 16.34 24.23
N ALA A 93 0.98 16.60 24.56
CA ALA A 93 2.14 16.32 23.71
C ALA A 93 2.26 14.81 23.43
N ALA A 94 1.96 13.95 24.42
CA ALA A 94 1.91 12.50 24.22
C ALA A 94 0.83 12.09 23.21
N ARG A 95 -0.39 12.63 23.34
CA ARG A 95 -1.49 12.38 22.39
C ARG A 95 -1.16 12.87 20.98
N LYS A 96 -0.57 14.06 20.85
CA LYS A 96 -0.16 14.61 19.56
C LYS A 96 0.89 13.71 18.89
N ARG A 97 1.92 13.31 19.63
CA ARG A 97 2.96 12.38 19.16
C ARG A 97 2.37 11.05 18.70
N SER A 98 1.44 10.49 19.48
CA SER A 98 0.73 9.26 19.12
C SER A 98 -0.08 9.43 17.83
N ALA A 99 -0.85 10.52 17.70
CA ALA A 99 -1.65 10.82 16.51
C ALA A 99 -0.78 10.97 15.25
N ASP A 100 0.37 11.63 15.35
CA ASP A 100 1.30 11.80 14.23
C ASP A 100 1.91 10.45 13.78
N LEU A 101 2.24 9.57 14.72
CA LEU A 101 2.71 8.21 14.42
C LEU A 101 1.60 7.33 13.83
N GLN A 102 0.37 7.43 14.32
CA GLN A 102 -0.78 6.74 13.74
C GLN A 102 -1.06 7.21 12.31
N ARG A 103 -0.97 8.52 12.06
CA ARG A 103 -1.13 9.12 10.73
C ARG A 103 -0.05 8.60 9.77
N LEU A 104 1.20 8.52 10.21
CA LEU A 104 2.28 7.93 9.42
C LEU A 104 1.93 6.50 9.00
N ASN A 105 1.55 5.65 9.96
CA ASN A 105 1.21 4.25 9.70
C ASN A 105 0.03 4.11 8.72
N ALA A 106 -1.02 4.90 8.90
CA ALA A 106 -2.18 4.90 8.01
C ALA A 106 -1.78 5.27 6.56
N LEU A 107 -0.97 6.32 6.38
CA LEU A 107 -0.49 6.73 5.05
C LEU A 107 0.41 5.68 4.41
N GLU A 108 1.24 5.00 5.20
CA GLU A 108 2.06 3.89 4.74
C GLU A 108 1.22 2.74 4.18
N LEU A 109 0.16 2.34 4.90
CA LEU A 109 -0.77 1.32 4.44
C LEU A 109 -1.51 1.73 3.16
N ILE A 110 -2.02 2.96 3.09
CA ILE A 110 -2.73 3.47 1.89
C ILE A 110 -1.81 3.42 0.66
N VAL A 111 -0.60 3.96 0.75
CA VAL A 111 0.35 3.95 -0.38
C VAL A 111 0.69 2.52 -0.79
N ARG A 112 0.87 1.62 0.18
CA ARG A 112 1.16 0.21 -0.08
C ARG A 112 0.04 -0.46 -0.87
N ASP A 113 -1.19 -0.34 -0.39
CA ASP A 113 -2.34 -1.06 -0.94
C ASP A 113 -2.74 -0.50 -2.31
N GLU A 114 -2.70 0.84 -2.50
CA GLU A 114 -2.96 1.46 -3.80
C GLU A 114 -1.88 1.13 -4.84
N LYS A 115 -0.59 1.16 -4.47
CA LYS A 115 0.47 0.73 -5.40
C LYS A 115 0.34 -0.73 -5.77
N ALA A 116 0.00 -1.59 -4.81
CA ALA A 116 -0.24 -3.01 -5.07
C ALA A 116 -1.39 -3.21 -6.06
N ALA A 117 -2.51 -2.50 -5.87
CA ALA A 117 -3.66 -2.53 -6.76
C ALA A 117 -3.38 -1.95 -8.16
N ALA A 118 -2.46 -0.98 -8.25
CA ALA A 118 -1.97 -0.46 -9.53
C ALA A 118 -1.03 -1.43 -10.26
N GLY A 119 -0.61 -2.53 -9.64
CA GLY A 119 0.40 -3.43 -10.20
C GLY A 119 1.80 -2.82 -10.23
N ILE A 120 2.05 -1.74 -9.48
CA ILE A 120 3.37 -1.12 -9.38
C ILE A 120 4.25 -2.05 -8.55
N ALA A 121 5.39 -2.45 -9.12
CA ALA A 121 6.35 -3.31 -8.45
C ALA A 121 6.74 -2.71 -7.09
N ALA A 122 6.67 -3.54 -6.05
CA ALA A 122 6.99 -3.08 -4.72
C ALA A 122 8.48 -2.78 -4.60
N THR A 123 8.83 -1.61 -4.06
CA THR A 123 10.22 -1.27 -3.77
C THR A 123 10.59 -1.86 -2.42
N TYR A 124 11.58 -2.75 -2.40
CA TYR A 124 12.06 -3.37 -1.18
C TYR A 124 13.36 -2.73 -0.74
N THR A 125 13.38 -2.16 0.45
CA THR A 125 14.59 -1.65 1.09
C THR A 125 14.84 -2.39 2.38
N ALA A 126 16.11 -2.55 2.72
CA ALA A 126 16.52 -3.20 3.94
C ALA A 126 17.60 -2.34 4.58
N ARG A 127 17.40 -1.98 5.86
CA ARG A 127 18.28 -1.07 6.59
C ARG A 127 18.80 -1.77 7.83
N ARG A 128 20.11 -1.69 8.06
CA ARG A 128 20.73 -2.21 9.28
C ARG A 128 20.24 -1.44 10.51
N ASP A 129 19.85 -2.18 11.54
CA ASP A 129 19.32 -1.70 12.81
C ASP A 129 19.92 -2.57 13.93
N GLY A 130 21.04 -2.12 14.50
CA GLY A 130 21.84 -2.90 15.44
C GLY A 130 22.39 -4.21 14.83
N THR A 131 22.09 -5.34 15.47
CA THR A 131 22.46 -6.70 15.04
C THR A 131 21.52 -7.28 13.98
N GLY A 132 20.52 -6.52 13.53
CA GLY A 132 19.54 -6.96 12.55
C GLY A 132 19.34 -6.00 11.38
N PHE A 133 18.34 -6.33 10.55
CA PHE A 133 17.89 -5.53 9.42
C PHE A 133 16.39 -5.32 9.51
N VAL A 134 15.95 -4.08 9.34
CA VAL A 134 14.54 -3.72 9.16
C VAL A 134 14.21 -3.82 7.67
N LEU A 135 13.24 -4.67 7.33
CA LEU A 135 12.76 -4.84 5.97
C LEU A 135 11.54 -3.96 5.71
N LYS A 136 11.62 -3.19 4.63
CA LYS A 136 10.59 -2.26 4.22
C LYS A 136 10.13 -2.55 2.80
N ARG A 137 8.81 -2.55 2.60
CA ARG A 137 8.13 -2.68 1.30
C ARG A 137 7.39 -1.38 1.03
N ASN A 138 7.72 -0.69 -0.05
CA ASN A 138 7.26 0.68 -0.34
C ASN A 138 7.52 1.65 0.83
N GLY A 139 8.60 1.41 1.58
CA GLY A 139 8.99 2.18 2.76
C GLY A 139 8.25 1.83 4.07
N VAL A 140 7.25 0.95 4.01
CA VAL A 140 6.51 0.42 5.17
C VAL A 140 7.25 -0.78 5.73
N GLN A 141 7.52 -0.80 7.03
CA GLN A 141 8.11 -1.97 7.65
C GLN A 141 7.14 -3.15 7.60
N PHE A 142 7.60 -4.29 7.10
CA PHE A 142 6.81 -5.52 7.06
C PHE A 142 7.49 -6.67 7.79
N GLY A 143 8.78 -6.56 8.12
CA GLY A 143 9.46 -7.57 8.90
C GLY A 143 10.87 -7.14 9.32
N ARG A 144 11.53 -8.00 10.08
CA ARG A 144 12.92 -7.84 10.53
C ARG A 144 13.69 -9.12 10.31
N LEU A 145 14.97 -9.00 10.00
CA LEU A 145 15.96 -10.07 10.04
C LEU A 145 16.84 -9.85 11.26
N THR A 146 16.96 -10.83 12.15
CA THR A 146 17.76 -10.72 13.38
C THR A 146 18.61 -11.95 13.56
N GLY A 147 19.86 -11.79 13.99
CA GLY A 147 20.81 -12.89 14.20
C GLY A 147 22.17 -12.66 13.54
N PRO A 148 23.14 -13.58 13.73
CA PRO A 148 24.46 -13.50 13.11
C PRO A 148 24.37 -13.71 11.60
N ALA A 149 25.33 -13.17 10.85
CA ALA A 149 25.46 -13.42 9.42
C ALA A 149 25.65 -14.92 9.18
N GLY A 150 24.66 -15.57 8.57
CA GLY A 150 24.57 -17.03 8.40
C GLY A 150 23.44 -17.72 9.17
N ALA A 151 22.82 -17.03 10.15
CA ALA A 151 21.65 -17.54 10.88
C ALA A 151 20.65 -16.41 11.21
N LEU A 152 20.33 -15.61 10.19
CA LEU A 152 19.35 -14.53 10.31
C LEU A 152 17.93 -15.12 10.31
N THR A 153 17.17 -14.83 11.36
CA THR A 153 15.77 -15.24 11.52
C THR A 153 14.86 -14.12 11.04
N PHE A 154 13.88 -14.44 10.20
CA PHE A 154 12.85 -13.50 9.78
C PHE A 154 11.68 -13.47 10.75
N THR A 155 11.29 -12.24 11.13
CA THR A 155 10.15 -11.96 12.00
C THR A 155 9.23 -10.95 11.31
N THR A 156 7.93 -11.22 11.34
CA THR A 156 6.89 -10.33 10.77
C THR A 156 5.63 -10.42 11.62
N THR A 157 4.79 -9.39 11.53
CA THR A 157 3.45 -9.39 12.13
C THR A 157 2.39 -10.02 11.22
N ASP A 158 2.70 -10.31 9.94
CA ASP A 158 1.80 -11.03 9.02
C ASP A 158 2.05 -12.55 9.15
N ALA A 159 1.17 -13.25 9.87
CA ALA A 159 1.31 -14.68 10.14
C ALA A 159 1.40 -15.53 8.86
N ALA A 160 0.67 -15.18 7.81
CA ALA A 160 0.69 -15.91 6.54
C ALA A 160 2.03 -15.70 5.79
N LEU A 161 2.62 -14.50 5.91
CA LEU A 161 3.96 -14.25 5.39
C LEU A 161 5.02 -14.97 6.21
N ALA A 162 4.88 -15.02 7.54
CA ALA A 162 5.79 -15.76 8.42
C ALA A 162 5.80 -17.26 8.09
N GLU A 163 4.61 -17.87 7.98
CA GLU A 163 4.43 -19.27 7.63
C GLU A 163 5.05 -19.58 6.26
N ARG A 164 4.71 -18.79 5.23
CA ARG A 164 5.24 -19.00 3.89
C ARG A 164 6.75 -18.79 3.80
N ALA A 165 7.31 -17.80 4.50
CA ALA A 165 8.75 -17.62 4.59
C ALA A 165 9.43 -18.81 5.30
N GLY A 166 8.79 -19.39 6.32
CA GLY A 166 9.27 -20.61 6.97
C GLY A 166 9.23 -21.84 6.06
N THR A 167 8.15 -22.06 5.32
CA THR A 167 7.98 -23.24 4.44
C THR A 167 8.82 -23.16 3.17
N THR A 168 9.09 -21.96 2.66
CA THR A 168 9.77 -21.78 1.37
C THR A 168 11.30 -21.83 1.52
N PHE A 169 11.86 -21.62 2.73
CA PHE A 169 13.29 -21.34 2.89
C PHE A 169 13.94 -22.18 4.00
N ALA A 170 14.49 -23.35 3.63
CA ALA A 170 15.19 -24.25 4.55
C ALA A 170 16.62 -23.81 4.93
N SER A 171 17.24 -22.87 4.18
CA SER A 171 18.53 -22.26 4.54
C SER A 171 18.56 -20.78 4.16
N TRP A 172 19.14 -19.95 5.01
CA TRP A 172 19.21 -18.48 4.85
C TRP A 172 20.69 -18.07 4.74
N GLU A 173 21.28 -18.34 3.58
CA GLU A 173 22.63 -17.88 3.23
C GLU A 173 22.56 -16.44 2.71
N ASP A 174 23.52 -15.61 3.11
CA ASP A 174 23.82 -14.23 2.69
C ASP A 174 22.66 -13.23 2.50
N PHE A 175 22.87 -12.00 2.99
CA PHE A 175 21.81 -10.97 3.04
C PHE A 175 21.09 -10.72 1.70
N PRO A 176 21.76 -10.63 0.54
CA PRO A 176 21.08 -10.46 -0.74
C PRO A 176 20.15 -11.63 -1.11
N ALA A 177 20.58 -12.87 -0.86
CA ALA A 177 19.79 -14.06 -1.17
C ALA A 177 18.59 -14.20 -0.22
N MET A 178 18.75 -13.88 1.07
CA MET A 178 17.63 -13.78 2.01
C MET A 178 16.60 -12.73 1.59
N LEU A 179 17.04 -11.55 1.17
CA LEU A 179 16.13 -10.51 0.71
C LEU A 179 15.36 -10.94 -0.54
N ALA A 180 16.00 -11.65 -1.48
CA ALA A 180 15.34 -12.23 -2.65
C ALA A 180 14.28 -13.28 -2.28
N LYS A 181 14.59 -14.15 -1.32
CA LYS A 181 13.67 -15.15 -0.77
C LYS A 181 12.43 -14.48 -0.15
N VAL A 182 12.62 -13.51 0.74
CA VAL A 182 11.49 -12.77 1.35
C VAL A 182 10.63 -12.06 0.30
N ARG A 183 11.25 -11.45 -0.72
CA ARG A 183 10.52 -10.83 -1.85
C ARG A 183 9.66 -11.83 -2.59
N ALA A 184 10.20 -13.01 -2.90
CA ALA A 184 9.47 -14.07 -3.61
C ALA A 184 8.28 -14.60 -2.79
N ALA A 185 8.46 -14.83 -1.48
CA ALA A 185 7.37 -15.28 -0.61
C ALA A 185 6.24 -14.24 -0.48
N ASP A 186 6.59 -12.96 -0.35
CA ASP A 186 5.62 -11.86 -0.29
C ASP A 186 4.87 -11.70 -1.61
N GLU A 187 5.56 -11.82 -2.75
CA GLU A 187 4.95 -11.75 -4.08
C GLU A 187 4.03 -12.94 -4.36
N ALA A 188 4.42 -14.16 -3.98
CA ALA A 188 3.58 -15.34 -4.08
C ALA A 188 2.32 -15.23 -3.19
N LEU A 189 2.47 -14.73 -1.96
CA LEU A 189 1.34 -14.43 -1.08
C LEU A 189 0.39 -13.40 -1.71
N ARG A 190 0.94 -12.38 -2.37
CA ARG A 190 0.17 -11.37 -3.10
C ARG A 190 -0.62 -11.98 -4.25
N LEU A 191 0.01 -12.80 -5.08
CA LEU A 191 -0.66 -13.47 -6.21
C LEU A 191 -1.81 -14.36 -5.70
N SER A 192 -1.62 -15.08 -4.59
CA SER A 192 -2.69 -15.88 -3.98
C SER A 192 -3.83 -15.07 -3.34
N ARG A 193 -3.64 -13.78 -3.07
CA ARG A 193 -4.69 -12.88 -2.53
C ARG A 193 -5.47 -12.14 -3.63
N ILE A 194 -4.97 -12.14 -4.87
CA ILE A 194 -5.59 -11.47 -6.02
C ILE A 194 -6.33 -12.46 -6.92
N ALA A 195 -5.89 -13.73 -6.96
CA ALA A 195 -6.58 -14.84 -7.61
C ALA A 195 -7.88 -15.21 -6.88
#